data_AF-A0A812T2P4-F1
#
_entry.id   AF-A0A812T2P4-F1
#
_cell.length_a   1.000
_cell.length_b   1.000
_cell.length_c   1.000
_cell.angle_alpha   90.00
_cell.angle_beta   90.00
_cell.angle_gamma   90.00
#
_symmetry.space_group_name_H-M   'P 1'
#
loop_
_entity.id
_entity.type
_entity.pdbx_description
1 polymer ?
#
loop_
_entity_poly.entity_id
_entity_poly.type
_entity_poly.pdbx_seq_one_letter_code
_entity_poly.pdbx_strand_id
1 'polypeptide(L)'
;MVDPEENFFDLGGHSALAARMATELSGEYNLPITVLDIYSHSTLQALCDFAESKAQLEGGGLQVLSPKNHRVNPLEHREAPRMAVAGFSGKFPGADSVQDFWENIQRAAVSATFLSKDFLRRKGVPETTLGHKDFVPAAYMINDADKFDNVFFGIGRHE
;
A
#
# COMPACT_ATOMS: atom_id res chain seq x y z
N MET A 1 20.01 16.97 -16.41
CA MET A 1 20.54 17.64 -15.20
C MET A 1 19.31 17.91 -14.36
N VAL A 2 19.18 17.30 -13.20
CA VAL A 2 17.98 17.39 -12.35
C VAL A 2 18.02 18.71 -11.60
N ASP A 3 16.92 19.45 -11.56
CA ASP A 3 16.83 20.68 -10.77
C ASP A 3 16.76 20.30 -9.26
N PRO A 4 17.64 20.84 -8.39
CA PRO A 4 17.62 20.56 -6.96
C PRO A 4 16.29 20.92 -6.26
N GLU A 5 15.52 21.82 -6.84
CA GLU A 5 14.23 22.29 -6.32
C GLU A 5 13.03 21.54 -6.94
N GLU A 6 13.26 20.69 -7.95
CA GLU A 6 12.20 19.86 -8.52
C GLU A 6 11.77 18.77 -7.53
N ASN A 7 10.45 18.57 -7.47
CA ASN A 7 9.87 17.56 -6.62
C ASN A 7 10.16 16.16 -7.17
N PHE A 8 10.71 15.30 -6.31
CA PHE A 8 11.02 13.90 -6.59
C PHE A 8 9.85 13.13 -7.21
N PHE A 9 8.62 13.40 -6.77
CA PHE A 9 7.42 12.71 -7.27
C PHE A 9 6.98 13.24 -8.64
N ASP A 10 7.21 14.52 -8.93
CA ASP A 10 6.90 15.13 -10.24
C ASP A 10 7.86 14.62 -11.33
N LEU A 11 9.07 14.18 -10.93
CA LEU A 11 10.05 13.52 -11.79
C LEU A 11 9.79 12.02 -12.00
N GLY A 12 8.65 11.50 -11.53
CA GLY A 12 8.27 10.09 -11.64
C GLY A 12 8.78 9.21 -10.48
N GLY A 13 9.27 9.83 -9.40
CA GLY A 13 9.54 9.14 -8.14
C GLY A 13 8.27 8.56 -7.52
N HIS A 14 8.38 7.38 -6.92
CA HIS A 14 7.26 6.71 -6.26
C HIS A 14 7.73 5.98 -5.01
N SER A 15 6.80 5.41 -4.24
CA SER A 15 7.07 4.81 -2.91
C SER A 15 8.19 3.76 -2.94
N ALA A 16 8.26 2.92 -3.97
CA ALA A 16 9.35 1.95 -4.10
C ALA A 16 10.73 2.58 -4.36
N LEU A 17 10.81 3.69 -5.12
CA LEU A 17 12.06 4.43 -5.31
C LEU A 17 12.45 5.19 -4.03
N ALA A 18 11.48 5.77 -3.32
CA ALA A 18 11.71 6.40 -2.02
C ALA A 18 12.23 5.38 -0.97
N ALA A 19 11.67 4.17 -0.93
CA ALA A 19 12.13 3.11 -0.04
C ALA A 19 13.57 2.67 -0.35
N ARG A 20 13.91 2.56 -1.64
CA ARG A 20 15.26 2.25 -2.09
C ARG A 20 16.25 3.36 -1.72
N MET A 21 15.88 4.62 -1.98
CA MET A 21 16.68 5.79 -1.64
C MET A 21 16.92 5.91 -0.14
N ALA A 22 15.90 5.72 0.69
CA ALA A 22 16.06 5.69 2.16
C ALA A 22 17.02 4.58 2.61
N THR A 23 16.98 3.41 1.97
CA THR A 23 17.86 2.28 2.26
C THR A 23 19.31 2.56 1.86
N GLU A 24 19.52 3.13 0.67
CA GLU A 24 20.85 3.48 0.15
C GLU A 24 21.47 4.62 0.98
N LEU A 25 20.72 5.70 1.26
CA LEU A 25 21.21 6.81 2.08
C LEU A 25 21.52 6.40 3.52
N SER A 26 20.68 5.56 4.13
CA SER A 26 20.93 5.04 5.47
C SER A 26 22.10 4.05 5.51
N GLY A 27 22.28 3.25 4.47
CA GLY A 27 23.34 2.24 4.40
C GLY A 27 24.72 2.81 4.05
N GLU A 28 24.78 3.74 3.10
CA GLU A 28 26.03 4.25 2.54
C GLU A 28 26.54 5.50 3.27
N TYR A 29 25.63 6.34 3.77
CA TYR A 29 26.00 7.63 4.38
C TYR A 29 25.73 7.68 5.89
N ASN A 30 25.30 6.57 6.50
CA ASN A 30 24.90 6.49 7.91
C ASN A 30 23.90 7.59 8.32
N LEU A 31 23.07 8.04 7.37
CA LEU A 31 22.04 9.03 7.57
C LEU A 31 20.74 8.32 7.94
N PRO A 32 20.15 8.51 9.13
CA PRO A 32 18.92 7.83 9.51
C PRO A 32 17.70 8.40 8.76
N ILE A 33 17.66 8.33 7.44
CA ILE A 33 16.59 8.86 6.59
C ILE A 33 15.52 7.79 6.43
N THR A 34 14.30 8.16 6.79
CA THR A 34 13.11 7.32 6.61
C THR A 34 12.40 7.65 5.31
N VAL A 35 11.49 6.77 4.88
CA VAL A 35 10.60 7.08 3.73
C VAL A 35 9.77 8.32 4.02
N LEU A 36 9.32 8.53 5.27
CA LEU A 36 8.55 9.70 5.66
C LEU A 36 9.35 11.01 5.49
N ASP A 37 10.65 10.97 5.76
CA ASP A 37 11.53 12.13 5.58
C ASP A 37 11.61 12.53 4.11
N ILE A 38 11.68 11.57 3.18
CA ILE A 38 11.68 11.81 1.73
C ILE A 38 10.34 12.41 1.26
N TYR A 39 9.23 11.98 1.86
CA TYR A 39 7.92 12.57 1.56
C TYR A 39 7.78 14.02 2.10
N SER A 40 8.36 14.29 3.27
CA SER A 40 8.28 15.60 3.92
C SER A 40 9.26 16.62 3.31
N HIS A 41 10.35 16.13 2.73
CA HIS A 41 11.40 16.89 2.07
C HIS A 41 11.57 16.39 0.63
N SER A 42 10.55 16.64 -0.19
CA SER A 42 10.40 16.04 -1.51
C SER A 42 11.30 16.62 -2.60
N THR A 43 12.08 17.66 -2.32
CA THR A 43 13.10 18.18 -3.25
C THR A 43 14.48 17.74 -2.78
N LEU A 44 15.44 17.65 -3.72
CA LEU A 44 16.82 17.28 -3.38
C LEU A 44 17.41 18.28 -2.38
N GLN A 45 17.15 19.57 -2.56
CA GLN A 45 17.64 20.62 -1.67
C GLN A 45 17.05 20.50 -0.26
N ALA A 46 15.72 20.35 -0.14
CA ALA A 46 15.07 20.19 1.17
C ALA A 46 15.56 18.94 1.90
N LEU A 47 15.84 17.85 1.18
CA LEU A 47 16.35 16.62 1.77
C LEU A 47 17.80 16.78 2.23
N CYS A 48 18.64 17.50 1.48
CA CYS A 48 20.01 17.83 1.89
C CYS A 48 20.02 18.71 3.15
N ASP A 49 19.22 19.77 3.20
CA ASP A 49 19.12 20.67 4.35
C ASP A 49 18.65 19.91 5.61
N PHE A 50 17.68 19.01 5.44
CA PHE A 50 17.20 18.15 6.50
C PHE A 50 18.28 17.16 6.97
N ALA A 51 19.01 16.53 6.03
CA ALA A 51 20.07 15.59 6.35
C ALA A 51 21.22 16.26 7.12
N GLU A 52 21.62 17.48 6.73
CA GLU A 52 22.62 18.28 7.44
C GLU A 52 22.17 18.62 8.86
N SER A 53 20.92 19.07 9.00
CA SER A 53 20.34 19.40 10.31
C SER A 53 20.28 18.18 11.23
N LYS A 54 19.93 17.01 10.69
CA LYS A 54 19.84 15.74 11.43
C LYS A 54 21.22 15.22 11.85
N ALA A 55 22.22 15.32 10.97
CA ALA A 55 23.60 14.96 11.26
C ALA A 55 24.21 15.83 12.38
N GLN A 56 23.91 17.14 12.39
CA GLN A 56 24.34 18.05 13.45
C GLN A 56 23.74 17.71 14.83
N LEU A 57 22.47 17.28 14.86
CA LEU A 57 21.77 16.88 16.09
C LEU A 57 22.31 15.58 16.69
N GLU A 58 22.75 14.63 15.86
CA GLU A 58 23.31 13.35 16.31
C GLU A 58 24.83 13.41 16.64
N GLY A 59 25.43 14.59 16.60
CA GLY A 59 26.82 14.81 17.03
C GLY A 59 27.89 14.23 16.10
N GLY A 60 27.51 13.80 14.90
CA GLY A 60 28.40 13.27 13.87
C GLY A 60 28.17 13.98 12.54
N GLY A 61 29.18 14.68 12.03
CA GLY A 61 29.09 15.30 10.69
C GLY A 61 28.86 14.26 9.57
N LEU A 62 28.43 14.73 8.40
CA LEU A 62 28.32 13.92 7.17
C LEU A 62 29.67 13.26 6.86
N GLN A 63 29.82 11.99 7.20
CA GLN A 63 30.97 11.19 6.82
C GLN A 63 30.62 10.42 5.55
N VAL A 64 31.23 10.81 4.43
CA VAL A 64 31.23 9.99 3.22
C VAL A 64 32.02 8.73 3.53
N LEU A 65 31.32 7.61 3.77
CA LEU A 65 32.00 6.32 3.89
C LEU A 65 32.56 5.98 2.50
N SER A 66 33.89 5.74 2.41
CA SER A 66 34.49 5.26 1.16
C SER A 66 33.72 4.04 0.64
N PRO A 67 33.55 3.86 -0.69
CA PRO A 67 32.68 2.84 -1.23
C PRO A 67 33.10 1.47 -0.72
N LYS A 68 32.33 0.92 0.23
CA LYS A 68 32.49 -0.46 0.65
C LYS A 68 31.98 -1.29 -0.52
N ASN A 69 32.91 -1.89 -1.28
CA ASN A 69 32.60 -2.93 -2.25
C ASN A 69 31.59 -3.90 -1.63
N HIS A 70 30.31 -3.76 -1.99
CA HIS A 70 29.24 -4.60 -1.51
C HIS A 70 29.35 -5.93 -2.25
N ARG A 71 30.34 -6.74 -1.86
CA ARG A 71 30.20 -8.19 -1.98
C ARG A 71 29.02 -8.54 -1.10
N VAL A 72 27.83 -8.58 -1.70
CA VAL A 72 26.60 -9.00 -1.05
C VAL A 72 26.89 -10.39 -0.48
N ASN A 73 27.11 -10.47 0.83
CA ASN A 73 27.28 -11.74 1.51
C ASN A 73 25.85 -12.25 1.73
N PRO A 74 25.40 -13.34 1.08
CA PRO A 74 23.97 -13.73 1.05
C PRO A 74 23.37 -14.11 2.42
N LEU A 75 24.14 -13.99 3.50
CA LEU A 75 23.78 -14.43 4.85
C LEU A 75 23.62 -13.28 5.85
N GLU A 76 23.86 -12.03 5.49
CA GLU A 76 23.41 -10.91 6.32
C GLU A 76 21.92 -10.65 6.05
N HIS A 77 21.06 -11.44 6.71
CA HIS A 77 19.72 -10.97 7.03
C HIS A 77 19.89 -9.70 7.86
N ARG A 78 19.92 -8.52 7.22
CA ARG A 78 19.44 -7.31 7.90
C ARG A 78 18.07 -7.71 8.41
N GLU A 79 17.89 -7.80 9.74
CA GLU A 79 16.60 -8.16 10.30
C GLU A 79 15.57 -7.25 9.65
N ALA A 80 14.73 -7.83 8.78
CA ALA A 80 13.64 -7.07 8.19
C ALA A 80 12.85 -6.50 9.37
N PRO A 81 12.43 -5.22 9.32
CA PRO A 81 11.73 -4.61 10.43
C PRO A 81 10.55 -5.49 10.83
N ARG A 82 10.50 -5.87 12.11
CA ARG A 82 9.44 -6.72 12.63
C ARG A 82 8.15 -5.91 12.66
N MET A 83 7.19 -6.31 11.84
CA MET A 83 5.87 -5.69 11.75
C MET A 83 4.86 -6.55 12.53
N ALA A 84 4.20 -5.94 13.52
CA ALA A 84 3.09 -6.59 14.22
C ALA A 84 1.76 -6.20 13.56
N VAL A 85 0.92 -7.19 13.26
CA VAL A 85 -0.48 -6.94 12.91
C VAL A 85 -1.25 -6.71 14.21
N ALA A 86 -1.57 -5.45 14.51
CA ALA A 86 -2.24 -5.06 15.75
C ALA A 86 -3.78 -5.17 15.68
N GLY A 87 -4.36 -5.26 14.49
CA GLY A 87 -5.81 -5.35 14.31
C GLY A 87 -6.19 -5.79 12.90
N PHE A 88 -7.39 -6.37 12.78
CA PHE A 88 -7.97 -6.82 11.53
C PHE A 88 -9.49 -6.63 11.58
N SER A 89 -10.05 -5.97 10.57
CA SER A 89 -11.48 -5.72 10.44
C SER A 89 -11.84 -5.65 8.96
N GLY A 90 -13.02 -6.12 8.60
CA GLY A 90 -13.50 -6.12 7.23
C GLY A 90 -14.78 -6.90 7.03
N LYS A 91 -15.41 -6.67 5.87
CA LYS A 91 -16.50 -7.49 5.35
C LYS A 91 -16.00 -8.28 4.15
N PHE A 92 -16.50 -9.50 4.01
CA PHE A 92 -16.08 -10.45 2.99
C PHE A 92 -17.32 -11.08 2.34
N PRO A 93 -17.17 -11.70 1.16
CA PRO A 93 -18.26 -12.49 0.58
C PRO A 93 -18.74 -13.56 1.57
N GLY A 94 -20.02 -13.51 1.92
CA GLY A 94 -20.64 -14.43 2.87
C GLY A 94 -20.23 -14.26 4.34
N ALA A 95 -19.57 -13.15 4.71
CA ALA A 95 -19.15 -12.87 6.08
C ALA A 95 -19.16 -11.36 6.39
N ASP A 96 -19.97 -10.95 7.35
CA ASP A 96 -20.10 -9.55 7.75
C ASP A 96 -19.09 -9.12 8.83
N SER A 97 -18.29 -10.07 9.31
CA SER A 97 -17.20 -9.85 10.25
C SER A 97 -16.01 -10.78 10.03
N VAL A 98 -14.87 -10.45 10.65
CA VAL A 98 -13.68 -11.32 10.69
C VAL A 98 -13.99 -12.67 11.34
N GLN A 99 -14.88 -12.69 12.34
CA GLN A 99 -15.29 -13.91 13.02
C GLN A 99 -16.04 -14.84 12.04
N ASP A 100 -17.04 -14.30 11.32
CA ASP A 100 -17.78 -15.06 10.31
C ASP A 100 -16.86 -15.57 9.20
N PHE A 101 -15.90 -14.73 8.80
CA PHE A 101 -14.90 -15.10 7.80
C PHE A 101 -14.03 -16.27 8.27
N TRP A 102 -13.58 -16.23 9.52
CA TRP A 102 -12.78 -17.32 10.11
C TRP A 102 -13.59 -18.62 10.23
N GLU A 103 -14.88 -18.54 10.57
CA GLU A 103 -15.76 -19.70 10.58
C GLU A 103 -15.98 -20.28 9.18
N ASN A 104 -16.13 -19.43 8.17
CA ASN A 104 -16.23 -19.85 6.78
C ASN A 104 -14.98 -20.59 6.31
N ILE A 105 -13.77 -20.09 6.65
CA ILE A 105 -12.50 -20.76 6.33
C ILE A 105 -12.44 -22.13 6.99
N GLN A 106 -12.74 -22.22 8.30
CA GLN A 106 -12.71 -23.48 9.04
C GLN A 106 -13.66 -24.53 8.44
N ARG A 107 -14.77 -24.09 7.84
CA ARG A 107 -15.74 -24.95 7.18
C ARG A 107 -15.46 -25.20 5.69
N ALA A 108 -14.39 -24.62 5.14
CA ALA A 108 -14.10 -24.59 3.70
C ALA A 108 -15.31 -24.12 2.87
N ALA A 109 -16.04 -23.12 3.38
CA ALA A 109 -17.24 -22.60 2.75
C ALA A 109 -16.93 -21.90 1.42
N VAL A 110 -17.80 -22.10 0.42
CA VAL A 110 -17.74 -21.41 -0.88
C VAL A 110 -18.73 -20.24 -0.85
N SER A 111 -18.22 -19.01 -0.84
CA SER A 111 -19.04 -17.79 -0.78
C SER A 111 -19.51 -17.27 -2.15
N ALA A 112 -19.39 -18.07 -3.21
CA ALA A 112 -19.86 -17.67 -4.53
C ALA A 112 -21.39 -17.57 -4.53
N THR A 113 -21.90 -16.42 -4.96
CA THR A 113 -23.33 -16.17 -5.16
C THR A 113 -23.68 -16.41 -6.61
N PHE A 114 -24.55 -17.39 -6.87
CA PHE A 114 -25.09 -17.63 -8.20
C PHE A 114 -26.26 -16.69 -8.47
N LEU A 115 -26.11 -15.86 -9.50
CA LEU A 115 -27.08 -14.86 -9.91
C LEU A 115 -28.08 -15.48 -10.90
N SER A 116 -29.36 -15.24 -10.70
CA SER A 116 -30.36 -15.73 -11.65
C SER A 116 -30.24 -14.98 -12.98
N LYS A 117 -30.47 -15.66 -14.10
CA LYS A 117 -30.49 -15.02 -15.43
C LYS A 117 -31.51 -13.90 -15.50
N ASP A 118 -32.64 -14.03 -14.80
CA ASP A 118 -33.66 -12.98 -14.71
C ASP A 118 -33.16 -11.75 -13.97
N PHE A 119 -32.43 -11.92 -12.87
CA PHE A 119 -31.78 -10.81 -12.18
C PHE A 119 -30.76 -10.11 -13.09
N LEU A 120 -29.91 -10.87 -13.77
CA LEU A 120 -28.89 -10.34 -14.68
C LEU A 120 -29.51 -9.60 -15.88
N ARG A 121 -30.59 -10.13 -16.45
CA ARG A 121 -31.35 -9.45 -17.51
C ARG A 121 -31.90 -8.11 -17.04
N ARG A 122 -32.49 -8.06 -15.84
CA ARG A 122 -32.98 -6.79 -15.24
C ARG A 122 -31.85 -5.79 -14.98
N LYS A 123 -30.62 -6.28 -14.77
CA LYS A 123 -29.40 -5.46 -14.66
C LYS A 123 -28.78 -5.10 -16.01
N GLY A 124 -29.41 -5.46 -17.12
CA GLY A 124 -29.01 -5.06 -18.47
C GLY A 124 -27.96 -5.97 -19.12
N VAL A 125 -27.72 -7.18 -18.59
CA VAL A 125 -26.80 -8.13 -19.23
C VAL A 125 -27.42 -8.61 -20.55
N PRO A 126 -26.71 -8.50 -21.70
CA PRO A 126 -27.25 -8.92 -23.00
C PRO A 126 -27.56 -10.41 -23.09
N GLU A 127 -28.60 -10.79 -23.86
CA GLU A 127 -28.95 -12.20 -24.09
C GLU A 127 -27.84 -12.99 -24.79
N THR A 128 -27.06 -12.33 -25.65
CA THR A 128 -25.88 -12.94 -26.29
C THR A 128 -24.87 -13.42 -25.26
N THR A 129 -24.71 -12.68 -24.16
CA THR A 129 -23.84 -13.05 -23.04
C THR A 129 -24.49 -14.13 -22.17
N LEU A 130 -25.78 -13.98 -21.81
CA LEU A 130 -26.49 -14.95 -20.96
C LEU A 130 -26.65 -16.34 -21.60
N GLY A 131 -26.65 -16.40 -22.94
CA GLY A 131 -26.71 -17.63 -23.72
C GLY A 131 -25.34 -18.24 -24.07
N HIS A 132 -24.24 -17.53 -23.78
CA HIS A 132 -22.91 -18.01 -24.13
C HIS A 132 -22.51 -19.24 -23.29
N LYS A 133 -21.93 -20.26 -23.93
CA LYS A 133 -21.59 -21.54 -23.27
C LYS A 133 -20.62 -21.39 -22.10
N ASP A 134 -19.74 -20.40 -22.17
CA ASP A 134 -18.69 -20.14 -21.16
C ASP A 134 -19.12 -19.09 -20.13
N PHE A 135 -20.38 -18.63 -20.19
CA PHE A 135 -20.88 -17.64 -19.23
C PHE A 135 -21.25 -18.31 -17.90
N VAL A 136 -20.55 -17.91 -16.84
CA VAL A 136 -20.83 -18.37 -15.47
C VAL A 136 -21.51 -17.24 -14.70
N PRO A 137 -22.79 -17.37 -14.32
CA PRO A 137 -23.51 -16.33 -13.60
C PRO A 137 -23.20 -16.38 -12.10
N ALA A 138 -21.93 -16.23 -11.72
CA ALA A 138 -21.48 -16.25 -10.34
C ALA A 138 -20.72 -14.97 -9.99
N ALA A 139 -20.88 -14.50 -8.76
CA ALA A 139 -20.18 -13.33 -8.23
C ALA A 139 -19.85 -13.52 -6.74
N TYR A 140 -18.89 -12.73 -6.25
CA TYR A 140 -18.56 -12.66 -4.82
C TYR A 140 -19.07 -11.32 -4.28
N MET A 141 -20.28 -11.34 -3.72
CA MET A 141 -20.96 -10.12 -3.28
C MET A 141 -20.62 -9.80 -1.83
N ILE A 142 -20.31 -8.54 -1.56
CA ILE A 142 -20.16 -8.02 -0.20
C ILE A 142 -21.48 -7.36 0.18
N ASN A 143 -22.05 -7.76 1.31
CA ASN A 143 -23.27 -7.15 1.82
C ASN A 143 -22.99 -5.69 2.18
N ASP A 144 -23.93 -4.81 1.85
CA ASP A 144 -23.88 -3.39 2.21
C ASP A 144 -22.64 -2.65 1.68
N ALA A 145 -22.13 -3.06 0.52
CA ALA A 145 -20.95 -2.42 -0.09
C ALA A 145 -21.15 -0.93 -0.42
N ASP A 146 -22.40 -0.46 -0.47
CA ASP A 146 -22.82 0.92 -0.67
C ASP A 146 -23.00 1.71 0.64
N LYS A 147 -22.93 1.07 1.81
CA LYS A 147 -23.12 1.75 3.10
C LYS A 147 -21.84 2.46 3.55
N PHE A 148 -22.00 3.70 3.99
CA PHE A 148 -20.95 4.52 4.57
C PHE A 148 -21.52 5.44 5.66
N ASP A 149 -20.85 5.53 6.81
CA ASP A 149 -21.27 6.40 7.92
C ASP A 149 -20.73 7.82 7.72
N ASN A 150 -21.41 8.58 6.85
CA ASN A 150 -20.98 9.94 6.53
C ASN A 150 -21.02 10.90 7.74
N VAL A 151 -21.89 10.66 8.73
CA VAL A 151 -22.01 11.52 9.93
C VAL A 151 -20.79 11.33 10.82
N PHE A 152 -20.35 10.09 11.04
CA PHE A 152 -19.14 9.81 11.80
C PHE A 152 -17.90 10.49 11.18
N PHE A 153 -17.81 10.52 9.85
CA PHE A 153 -16.70 11.14 9.13
C PHE A 153 -16.91 12.62 8.79
N GLY A 154 -18.06 13.22 9.15
CA GLY A 154 -18.36 14.62 8.87
C GLY A 154 -18.56 14.98 7.39
N ILE A 155 -18.86 14.01 6.54
CA ILE A 155 -19.04 14.19 5.08
C ILE A 155 -20.49 14.53 4.77
N GLY A 156 -20.70 15.57 3.95
CA GLY A 156 -22.02 16.02 3.52
C GLY A 156 -22.66 15.07 2.49
N ARG A 157 -23.99 15.06 2.37
CA ARG A 157 -24.73 14.17 1.43
C ARG A 157 -24.50 14.44 -0.07
N HIS A 158 -23.75 15.48 -0.41
CA HIS A 158 -23.57 15.97 -1.78
C HIS A 158 -22.14 15.80 -2.32
N GLU A 159 -21.24 15.21 -1.54
CA GLU A 159 -19.86 14.90 -1.93
C GLU A 159 -19.71 13.44 -2.40
#